data_AF-A0A6N7WI34-F1
#
_entry.id   AF-A0A6N7WI34-F1
#
_cell.length_a   1.000
_cell.length_b   1.000
_cell.length_c   1.000
_cell.angle_alpha   90.00
_cell.angle_beta   90.00
_cell.angle_gamma   90.00
#
_symmetry.space_group_name_H-M   'P 1'
#
loop_
_entity.id
_entity.type
_entity.pdbx_description
1 polymer ?
#
loop_
_entity_poly.entity_id
_entity_poly.type
_entity_poly.pdbx_seq_one_letter_code
_entity_poly.pdbx_strand_id
1 'polypeptide(L)'
;MKDASNRKKDASNKKSAWAVSMLLLFCLVLPACSTGAAEPEGTAFDIYYLNREETKIVKEVHYIDSGEQSGQIAGLLEAMEAVPGDVSLKSSVGNSFQVTGFRVEEGGQLDLDVDESYRKLAPTTEVLVRAALVRTLSQAEGINHVLMTVGGQPLADSTGTAIGPMTADAFIDNAGKEINSYEMVKLKLFFANEAGDGLVEIVKPVEYNSNISMEKLVVEYLVKGPDIDGVYPVINPGTKILSVTVKDGICYVNFDENFMTQLYNVTADVVIYSIANSLVELPNVNKVQIAVNGKTDIVYRETFNLSNLYERNLDLVKTGENVE
;
A
#
# COMPACT_ATOMS: atom_id res chain seq x y z
N MET A 1 92.34 42.09 -34.18
CA MET A 1 92.52 43.56 -34.16
C MET A 1 91.13 44.19 -34.24
N LYS A 2 90.73 44.94 -33.19
CA LYS A 2 89.82 46.11 -33.19
C LYS A 2 88.43 45.96 -33.84
N ASP A 3 87.34 46.54 -33.36
CA ASP A 3 86.94 47.29 -32.16
C ASP A 3 85.46 47.66 -32.41
N ALA A 4 84.76 48.04 -31.33
CA ALA A 4 83.73 49.08 -31.25
C ALA A 4 82.53 49.10 -32.25
N SER A 5 81.28 48.95 -31.78
CA SER A 5 80.43 49.95 -31.10
C SER A 5 79.50 50.77 -32.02
N ASN A 6 78.18 50.59 -31.80
CA ASN A 6 77.23 51.60 -31.32
C ASN A 6 76.83 52.80 -32.24
N ARG A 7 75.51 52.96 -32.50
CA ARG A 7 74.80 54.26 -32.37
C ARG A 7 73.26 54.16 -32.43
N LYS A 8 72.63 54.83 -31.47
CA LYS A 8 71.20 55.07 -31.22
C LYS A 8 70.56 56.12 -32.15
N LYS A 9 69.21 56.13 -32.21
CA LYS A 9 68.28 57.29 -32.06
C LYS A 9 66.83 56.77 -32.12
N ASP A 10 66.00 56.90 -31.08
CA ASP A 10 65.10 58.04 -30.74
C ASP A 10 64.06 58.31 -31.86
N ALA A 11 62.76 58.55 -31.66
CA ALA A 11 61.87 58.57 -30.51
C ALA A 11 60.41 58.65 -31.03
N SER A 12 59.46 58.09 -30.27
CA SER A 12 58.10 58.58 -29.98
C SER A 12 57.28 59.33 -31.05
N ASN A 13 56.08 58.81 -31.36
CA ASN A 13 54.88 59.67 -31.35
C ASN A 13 53.59 58.90 -31.00
N LYS A 14 52.77 59.50 -30.14
CA LYS A 14 51.52 58.99 -29.56
C LYS A 14 50.29 59.45 -30.38
N LYS A 15 49.19 58.71 -30.19
CA LYS A 15 47.76 59.13 -30.06
C LYS A 15 46.81 58.62 -31.15
N SER A 16 45.90 57.73 -30.77
CA SER A 16 44.46 58.01 -30.69
C SER A 16 43.74 56.88 -29.94
N ALA A 17 42.66 57.23 -29.26
CA ALA A 17 41.96 56.47 -28.24
C ALA A 17 40.59 55.97 -28.74
N TRP A 18 39.97 55.10 -27.93
CA TRP A 18 38.60 54.55 -27.93
C TRP A 18 38.55 53.05 -28.30
N ALA A 19 37.86 52.17 -27.60
CA ALA A 19 37.08 52.24 -26.37
C ALA A 19 36.67 50.80 -26.00
N VAL A 20 36.53 50.52 -24.70
CA VAL A 20 35.58 49.55 -24.12
C VAL A 20 35.76 48.07 -24.51
N SER A 21 36.46 47.31 -23.66
CA SER A 21 35.89 46.16 -22.95
C SER A 21 36.96 45.59 -22.01
N MET A 22 37.15 46.26 -20.87
CA MET A 22 37.99 45.80 -19.77
C MET A 22 37.12 45.83 -18.51
N LEU A 23 36.21 44.87 -18.39
CA LEU A 23 35.60 44.48 -17.13
C LEU A 23 34.94 43.10 -17.30
N LEU A 24 35.16 42.21 -16.33
CA LEU A 24 34.56 40.87 -16.19
C LEU A 24 35.13 39.73 -17.04
N LEU A 25 36.35 39.29 -16.73
CA LEU A 25 36.67 37.85 -16.79
C LEU A 25 37.81 37.50 -15.81
N PHE A 26 37.67 37.91 -14.54
CA PHE A 26 38.60 37.55 -13.46
C PHE A 26 37.87 37.14 -12.18
N CYS A 27 36.74 36.44 -12.31
CA CYS A 27 36.06 35.79 -11.20
C CYS A 27 35.64 34.38 -11.60
N LEU A 28 35.81 33.44 -10.66
CA LEU A 28 35.33 32.06 -10.66
C LEU A 28 36.30 31.00 -11.20
N VAL A 29 37.48 30.93 -10.60
CA VAL A 29 38.04 29.61 -10.23
C VAL A 29 37.68 29.43 -8.76
N LEU A 30 36.41 29.09 -8.48
CA LEU A 30 36.07 28.57 -7.17
C LEU A 30 36.68 27.17 -7.09
N PRO A 31 37.45 26.83 -6.04
CA PRO A 31 37.63 25.43 -5.72
C PRO A 31 36.22 24.89 -5.50
N ALA A 32 35.76 24.03 -6.41
CA ALA A 32 34.65 23.16 -6.12
C ALA A 32 35.13 22.27 -4.98
N CYS A 33 34.88 22.69 -3.75
CA CYS A 33 34.71 21.78 -2.63
C CYS A 33 33.51 20.91 -3.00
N SER A 34 33.74 19.90 -3.83
CA SER A 34 33.01 18.66 -3.65
C SER A 34 33.45 18.17 -2.28
N THR A 35 32.63 18.43 -1.27
CA THR A 35 32.53 17.52 -0.15
C THR A 35 32.19 16.16 -0.76
N GLY A 36 33.22 15.44 -1.18
CA GLY A 36 33.15 14.01 -1.40
C GLY A 36 32.98 13.43 -0.01
N ALA A 37 31.72 13.38 0.45
CA ALA A 37 31.37 12.37 1.43
C ALA A 37 31.81 11.05 0.79
N ALA A 38 32.69 10.30 1.47
CA ALA A 38 32.99 8.94 1.07
C ALA A 38 31.64 8.23 0.87
N GLU A 39 31.46 7.55 -0.26
CA GLU A 39 30.24 6.77 -0.43
C GLU A 39 30.18 5.77 0.73
N PRO A 40 29.04 5.69 1.43
CA PRO A 40 28.91 4.83 2.57
C PRO A 40 29.20 3.37 2.16
N GLU A 41 30.10 2.72 2.88
CA GLU A 41 30.45 1.31 2.66
C GLU A 41 29.32 0.41 3.17
N GLY A 42 29.03 -0.68 2.45
CA GLY A 42 28.01 -1.67 2.83
C GLY A 42 26.76 -1.66 1.94
N THR A 43 25.79 -2.52 2.28
CA THR A 43 24.50 -2.63 1.57
C THR A 43 23.48 -1.69 2.21
N ALA A 44 22.74 -0.95 1.39
CA ALA A 44 21.68 -0.05 1.86
C ALA A 44 20.42 -0.82 2.24
N PHE A 45 19.86 -0.51 3.40
CA PHE A 45 18.60 -1.05 3.92
C PHE A 45 17.71 0.08 4.45
N ASP A 46 16.39 -0.05 4.24
CA ASP A 46 15.39 0.83 4.85
C ASP A 46 15.14 0.36 6.30
N ILE A 47 15.55 1.15 7.29
CA ILE A 47 15.27 0.89 8.72
C ILE A 47 14.01 1.65 9.12
N TYR A 48 13.04 0.95 9.69
CA TYR A 48 11.77 1.52 10.08
C TYR A 48 11.75 1.90 11.56
N TYR A 49 11.60 3.20 11.83
CA TYR A 49 11.49 3.79 13.17
C TYR A 49 10.07 4.29 13.42
N LEU A 50 9.70 4.57 14.67
CA LEU A 50 8.42 5.21 15.00
C LEU A 50 8.58 6.72 15.03
N ASN A 51 7.54 7.49 14.68
CA ASN A 51 7.52 8.91 15.05
C ASN A 51 7.30 9.08 16.57
N ARG A 52 7.61 10.27 17.09
CA ARG A 52 7.41 10.60 18.53
C ARG A 52 6.01 10.32 19.05
N GLU A 53 4.99 10.59 18.24
CA GLU A 53 3.58 10.39 18.61
C GLU A 53 3.15 8.91 18.56
N GLU A 54 4.00 8.00 18.05
CA GLU A 54 3.71 6.56 17.89
C GLU A 54 2.43 6.31 17.07
N THR A 55 2.29 7.07 15.98
CA THR A 55 1.16 6.98 15.05
C THR A 55 1.54 6.48 13.66
N LYS A 56 2.84 6.40 13.35
CA LYS A 56 3.36 5.90 12.07
C LYS A 56 4.76 5.33 12.22
N ILE A 57 5.18 4.55 11.23
CA ILE A 57 6.58 4.24 10.99
C ILE A 57 7.16 5.18 9.91
N VAL A 58 8.44 5.51 10.04
CA VAL A 58 9.21 6.35 9.12
C VAL A 58 10.51 5.62 8.82
N LYS A 59 10.88 5.57 7.54
CA LYS A 59 12.10 4.90 7.10
C LYS A 59 13.30 5.85 7.07
N GLU A 60 14.45 5.37 7.53
CA GLU A 60 15.77 5.95 7.27
C GLU A 60 16.64 4.90 6.57
N VAL A 61 17.49 5.33 5.64
CA VAL A 61 18.41 4.41 4.95
C VAL A 61 19.67 4.24 5.79
N HIS A 62 19.99 3.00 6.16
CA HIS A 62 21.23 2.62 6.83
C HIS A 62 22.07 1.69 5.95
N TYR A 63 23.38 1.77 6.12
CA TYR A 63 24.32 0.92 5.41
C TYR A 63 24.88 -0.12 6.38
N ILE A 64 24.76 -1.39 6.02
CA ILE A 64 25.24 -2.51 6.83
C ILE A 64 26.37 -3.20 6.08
N ASP A 65 27.55 -3.23 6.71
CA ASP A 65 28.74 -3.88 6.19
C ASP A 65 28.75 -5.37 6.60
N SER A 66 27.88 -6.14 5.95
CA SER A 66 27.87 -7.60 6.10
C SER A 66 27.36 -8.29 4.84
N GLY A 67 28.16 -9.23 4.33
CA GLY A 67 27.79 -10.11 3.21
C GLY A 67 27.15 -11.44 3.65
N GLU A 68 27.09 -11.72 4.96
CA GLU A 68 26.46 -12.94 5.48
C GLU A 68 25.06 -12.64 6.00
N GLN A 69 24.08 -13.50 5.69
CA GLN A 69 22.67 -13.31 6.08
C GLN A 69 22.49 -13.05 7.59
N SER A 70 23.16 -13.83 8.45
CA SER A 70 23.09 -13.66 9.91
C SER A 70 23.67 -12.32 10.38
N GLY A 71 24.76 -11.87 9.74
CA GLY A 71 25.36 -10.56 10.01
C GLY A 71 24.50 -9.40 9.54
N GLN A 72 23.81 -9.54 8.40
CA GLN A 72 22.81 -8.57 7.95
C GLN A 72 21.66 -8.44 8.96
N ILE A 73 21.08 -9.56 9.40
CA ILE A 73 19.98 -9.56 10.38
C ILE A 73 20.44 -8.91 11.70
N ALA A 74 21.63 -9.26 12.19
CA ALA A 74 22.19 -8.66 13.40
C ALA A 74 22.39 -7.14 13.26
N GLY A 75 22.94 -6.68 12.13
CA GLY A 75 23.11 -5.24 11.85
C GLY A 75 21.78 -4.49 11.71
N LEU A 76 20.76 -5.13 11.15
CA LEU A 76 19.41 -4.55 11.05
C LEU A 76 18.79 -4.37 12.45
N LEU A 77 18.89 -5.39 13.30
CA LEU A 77 18.42 -5.31 14.69
C LEU A 77 19.17 -4.23 15.48
N GLU A 78 20.50 -4.16 15.36
CA GLU A 78 21.31 -3.13 15.99
C GLU A 78 20.90 -1.72 15.53
N ALA A 79 20.65 -1.53 14.23
CA ALA A 79 20.16 -0.26 13.70
C ALA A 79 18.78 0.12 14.26
N MET A 80 17.87 -0.85 14.43
CA MET A 80 16.54 -0.61 15.01
C MET A 80 16.57 -0.26 16.50
N GLU A 81 17.58 -0.75 17.23
CA GLU A 81 17.83 -0.41 18.65
C GLU A 81 18.53 0.94 18.81
N ALA A 82 19.37 1.33 17.84
CA ALA A 82 20.09 2.59 17.86
C ALA A 82 19.15 3.80 17.90
N VAL A 83 19.64 4.91 18.46
CA VAL A 83 18.94 6.19 18.44
C VAL A 83 18.94 6.72 17.00
N PRO A 84 17.76 7.02 16.39
CA PRO A 84 17.68 7.50 15.01
C PRO A 84 18.42 8.82 14.79
N GLY A 85 18.82 9.08 13.55
CA GLY A 85 19.46 10.36 13.19
C GLY A 85 18.50 11.53 13.31
N ASP A 86 17.24 11.35 12.88
CA ASP A 86 16.18 12.33 13.12
C ASP A 86 15.65 12.24 14.56
N VAL A 87 15.88 13.31 15.32
CA VAL A 87 15.38 13.47 16.69
C VAL A 87 13.85 13.38 16.81
N SER A 88 13.11 13.55 15.70
CA SER A 88 11.65 13.40 15.64
C SER A 88 11.18 11.94 15.69
N LEU A 89 12.11 10.99 15.60
CA LEU A 89 11.86 9.57 15.59
C LEU A 89 12.25 8.89 16.92
N LYS A 90 11.79 7.66 17.08
CA LYS A 90 12.05 6.76 18.20
C LYS A 90 12.51 5.40 17.66
N SER A 91 13.51 4.82 18.32
CA SER A 91 13.95 3.43 18.08
C SER A 91 12.75 2.48 18.18
N SER A 92 12.65 1.56 17.24
CA SER A 92 11.56 0.58 17.16
C SER A 92 11.79 -0.65 18.03
N VAL A 93 13.02 -0.87 18.49
CA VAL A 93 13.43 -1.97 19.36
C VAL A 93 14.25 -1.42 20.55
N GLY A 94 14.36 -2.17 21.64
CA GLY A 94 15.34 -1.94 22.72
C GLY A 94 14.88 -1.02 23.86
N ASN A 95 13.96 -0.08 23.61
CA ASN A 95 13.51 0.85 24.66
C ASN A 95 12.41 0.28 25.58
N SER A 96 11.50 -0.54 25.03
CA SER A 96 10.32 -1.06 25.75
C SER A 96 10.28 -2.58 25.87
N PHE A 97 11.09 -3.27 25.07
CA PHE A 97 11.29 -4.71 25.05
C PHE A 97 12.66 -4.98 24.40
N GLN A 98 13.20 -6.18 24.62
CA GLN A 98 14.42 -6.65 23.97
C GLN A 98 14.13 -7.78 22.99
N VAL A 99 14.92 -7.85 21.91
CA VAL A 99 15.03 -9.07 21.10
C VAL A 99 15.94 -10.04 21.84
N THR A 100 15.45 -11.24 22.10
CA THR A 100 16.15 -12.27 22.89
C THR A 100 16.92 -13.25 21.99
N GLY A 101 16.52 -13.36 20.72
CA GLY A 101 17.26 -14.14 19.74
C GLY A 101 16.53 -14.23 18.41
N PHE A 102 17.24 -14.74 17.40
CA PHE A 102 16.67 -15.06 16.11
C PHE A 102 17.27 -16.34 15.53
N ARG A 103 16.54 -16.96 14.61
CA ARG A 103 17.00 -18.12 13.85
C ARG A 103 16.37 -18.10 12.46
N VAL A 104 17.16 -18.41 11.44
CA VAL A 104 16.65 -18.58 10.08
C VAL A 104 16.43 -20.05 9.80
N GLU A 105 15.22 -20.39 9.35
CA GLU A 105 14.83 -21.73 8.95
C GLU A 105 15.04 -21.98 7.45
N GLU A 106 15.15 -23.26 7.09
CA GLU A 106 15.15 -23.67 5.68
C GLU A 106 13.85 -23.20 4.99
N GLY A 107 13.98 -22.50 3.86
CA GLY A 107 12.85 -21.86 3.18
C GLY A 107 12.68 -20.36 3.44
N GLY A 108 13.54 -19.76 4.27
CA GLY A 108 13.63 -18.30 4.42
C GLY A 108 12.65 -17.71 5.44
N GLN A 109 12.23 -18.48 6.45
CA GLN A 109 11.52 -17.93 7.60
C GLN A 109 12.52 -17.49 8.67
N LEU A 110 12.39 -16.26 9.15
CA LEU A 110 13.09 -15.73 10.32
C LEU A 110 12.20 -15.91 11.56
N ASP A 111 12.58 -16.82 12.45
CA ASP A 111 12.03 -16.89 13.80
C ASP A 111 12.69 -15.80 14.65
N LEU A 112 11.90 -14.88 15.18
CA LEU A 112 12.35 -13.77 16.03
C LEU A 112 11.69 -13.87 17.41
N ASP A 113 12.47 -14.04 18.47
CA ASP A 113 11.98 -14.03 19.84
C ASP A 113 12.25 -12.67 20.51
N VAL A 114 11.25 -12.20 21.25
CA VAL A 114 11.34 -10.97 22.06
C VAL A 114 10.93 -11.26 23.51
N ASP A 115 11.34 -10.41 24.45
CA ASP A 115 10.97 -10.58 25.86
C ASP A 115 9.50 -10.24 26.15
N GLU A 116 9.00 -10.69 27.31
CA GLU A 116 7.61 -10.49 27.76
C GLU A 116 7.19 -9.02 27.90
N SER A 117 8.13 -8.06 27.90
CA SER A 117 7.79 -6.63 27.93
C SER A 117 7.15 -6.17 26.63
N TYR A 118 7.35 -6.91 25.52
CA TYR A 118 6.66 -6.65 24.26
C TYR A 118 5.13 -6.64 24.42
N ARG A 119 4.56 -7.54 25.25
CA ARG A 119 3.10 -7.59 25.50
C ARG A 119 2.55 -6.40 26.26
N LYS A 120 3.42 -5.56 26.82
CA LYS A 120 3.03 -4.34 27.57
C LYS A 120 2.92 -3.11 26.67
N LEU A 121 3.30 -3.24 25.40
CA LEU A 121 3.12 -2.17 24.42
C LEU A 121 1.64 -1.82 24.29
N ALA A 122 1.35 -0.53 24.10
CA ALA A 122 -0.01 -0.11 23.74
C ALA A 122 -0.41 -0.78 22.41
N PRO A 123 -1.69 -1.15 22.19
CA PRO A 123 -2.09 -1.92 21.01
C PRO A 123 -1.65 -1.30 19.68
N THR A 124 -1.75 0.02 19.53
CA THR A 124 -1.30 0.72 18.31
C THR A 124 0.22 0.67 18.16
N THR A 125 0.96 0.92 19.25
CA THR A 125 2.43 0.87 19.26
C THR A 125 2.93 -0.54 18.93
N GLU A 126 2.29 -1.59 19.47
CA GLU A 126 2.60 -2.99 19.17
C GLU A 126 2.50 -3.27 17.67
N VAL A 127 1.41 -2.83 17.02
CA VAL A 127 1.23 -3.01 15.58
C VAL A 127 2.31 -2.27 14.78
N LEU A 128 2.66 -1.04 15.16
CA LEU A 128 3.71 -0.26 14.49
C LEU A 128 5.10 -0.86 14.67
N VAL A 129 5.43 -1.31 15.88
CA VAL A 129 6.69 -2.01 16.18
C VAL A 129 6.77 -3.32 15.39
N ARG A 130 5.69 -4.10 15.37
CA ARG A 130 5.62 -5.34 14.59
C ARG A 130 5.86 -5.08 13.11
N ALA A 131 5.21 -4.05 12.56
CA ALA A 131 5.41 -3.63 11.18
C ALA A 131 6.87 -3.23 10.91
N ALA A 132 7.47 -2.43 11.80
CA ALA A 132 8.86 -2.01 11.68
C ALA A 132 9.83 -3.21 11.68
N LEU A 133 9.63 -4.18 12.58
CA LEU A 133 10.43 -5.41 12.65
C LEU A 133 10.32 -6.21 11.36
N VAL A 134 9.11 -6.54 10.93
CA VAL A 134 8.91 -7.39 9.75
C VAL A 134 9.45 -6.73 8.49
N ARG A 135 9.20 -5.43 8.30
CA ARG A 135 9.65 -4.69 7.10
C ARG A 135 11.16 -4.50 7.05
N THR A 136 11.77 -4.22 8.19
CA THR A 136 13.23 -4.08 8.26
C THR A 136 13.89 -5.43 8.01
N LEU A 137 13.46 -6.48 8.72
CA LEU A 137 14.14 -7.79 8.71
C LEU A 137 13.89 -8.61 7.43
N SER A 138 12.76 -8.42 6.76
CA SER A 138 12.48 -9.10 5.48
C SER A 138 13.36 -8.61 4.32
N GLN A 139 14.13 -7.52 4.50
CA GLN A 139 15.08 -7.07 3.49
C GLN A 139 16.39 -7.86 3.51
N ALA A 140 16.70 -8.57 4.61
CA ALA A 140 17.88 -9.41 4.68
C ALA A 140 17.80 -10.50 3.60
N GLU A 141 18.94 -10.79 2.98
CA GLU A 141 19.00 -11.71 1.85
C GLU A 141 18.40 -13.07 2.21
N GLY A 142 17.48 -13.59 1.39
CA GLY A 142 16.88 -14.91 1.57
C GLY A 142 15.79 -15.00 2.66
N ILE A 143 15.37 -13.89 3.27
CA ILE A 143 14.24 -13.86 4.21
C ILE A 143 12.94 -13.53 3.47
N ASN A 144 11.97 -14.43 3.56
CA ASN A 144 10.64 -14.33 2.95
C ASN A 144 9.56 -14.03 3.99
N HIS A 145 9.72 -14.57 5.21
CA HIS A 145 8.73 -14.49 6.28
C HIS A 145 9.40 -14.22 7.61
N VAL A 146 8.70 -13.53 8.52
CA VAL A 146 9.11 -13.33 9.91
C VAL A 146 8.04 -13.91 10.82
N LEU A 147 8.40 -14.91 11.62
CA LEU A 147 7.55 -15.46 12.67
C LEU A 147 8.02 -14.90 14.02
N MET A 148 7.10 -14.33 14.79
CA MET A 148 7.43 -13.75 16.09
C MET A 148 6.95 -14.61 17.25
N THR A 149 7.81 -14.74 18.26
CA THR A 149 7.47 -15.28 19.58
C THR A 149 7.78 -14.28 20.67
N VAL A 150 7.08 -14.39 21.79
CA VAL A 150 7.34 -13.60 23.00
C VAL A 150 7.63 -14.56 24.14
N GLY A 151 8.83 -14.52 24.69
CA GLY A 151 9.27 -15.45 25.74
C GLY A 151 9.23 -16.91 25.29
N GLY A 152 9.49 -17.17 24.01
CA GLY A 152 9.37 -18.49 23.39
C GLY A 152 7.93 -18.99 23.18
N GLN A 153 6.91 -18.19 23.49
CA GLN A 153 5.51 -18.51 23.18
C GLN A 153 5.06 -17.82 21.90
N PRO A 154 4.18 -18.44 21.08
CA PRO A 154 3.63 -17.78 19.91
C PRO A 154 3.07 -16.39 20.22
N LEU A 155 3.38 -15.42 19.35
CA LEU A 155 2.67 -14.14 19.39
C LEU A 155 1.19 -14.40 19.11
N ALA A 156 0.31 -13.68 19.81
CA ALA A 156 -1.13 -13.81 19.65
C ALA A 156 -1.78 -12.42 19.57
N ASP A 157 -2.87 -12.33 18.83
CA ASP A 157 -3.67 -11.11 18.74
C ASP A 157 -4.51 -10.86 20.00
N SER A 158 -5.30 -9.78 20.00
CA SER A 158 -6.17 -9.40 21.12
C SER A 158 -7.28 -10.42 21.42
N THR A 159 -7.55 -11.36 20.51
CA THR A 159 -8.51 -12.46 20.70
C THR A 159 -7.85 -13.73 21.22
N GLY A 160 -6.53 -13.74 21.35
CA GLY A 160 -5.74 -14.92 21.73
C GLY A 160 -5.44 -15.86 20.57
N THR A 161 -5.73 -15.45 19.32
CA THR A 161 -5.40 -16.23 18.13
C THR A 161 -3.93 -16.05 17.81
N ALA A 162 -3.21 -17.15 17.58
CA ALA A 162 -1.80 -17.11 17.23
C ALA A 162 -1.57 -16.39 15.90
N ILE A 163 -0.60 -15.47 15.88
CA ILE A 163 -0.15 -14.76 14.70
C ILE A 163 0.92 -15.62 14.02
N GLY A 164 0.64 -16.01 12.77
CA GLY A 164 1.55 -16.84 11.97
C GLY A 164 2.73 -16.05 11.37
N PRO A 165 3.52 -16.68 10.49
CA PRO A 165 4.59 -16.00 9.77
C PRO A 165 4.04 -14.84 8.94
N MET A 166 4.74 -13.71 8.98
CA MET A 166 4.32 -12.46 8.34
C MET A 166 5.31 -12.05 7.25
N THR A 167 4.82 -11.36 6.24
CA THR A 167 5.63 -10.81 5.13
C THR A 167 5.68 -9.29 5.23
N ALA A 168 6.68 -8.64 4.61
CA ALA A 168 6.77 -7.18 4.60
C ALA A 168 5.56 -6.49 3.96
N ASP A 169 4.95 -7.10 2.92
CA ASP A 169 3.75 -6.61 2.24
C ASP A 169 2.46 -6.84 3.05
N ALA A 170 2.47 -7.70 4.08
CA ALA A 170 1.38 -7.78 5.05
C ALA A 170 1.25 -6.48 5.87
N PHE A 171 2.32 -5.66 5.90
CA PHE A 171 2.33 -4.34 6.50
C PHE A 171 2.48 -3.30 5.40
N ILE A 172 1.42 -2.65 4.97
CA ILE A 172 1.52 -1.62 3.93
C ILE A 172 1.80 -0.26 4.60
N ASP A 173 2.86 0.41 4.15
CA ASP A 173 3.37 1.69 4.67
C ASP A 173 2.31 2.77 4.48
N ASN A 174 1.70 3.22 5.56
CA ASN A 174 1.10 4.54 5.64
C ASN A 174 1.92 5.36 6.62
N ALA A 175 3.07 5.86 6.15
CA ALA A 175 3.82 6.87 6.85
C ALA A 175 2.99 8.17 6.95
N GLY A 176 2.16 8.27 7.99
CA GLY A 176 1.70 9.56 8.52
C GLY A 176 0.46 10.18 7.90
N LYS A 177 -0.50 9.36 7.48
CA LYS A 177 -1.89 9.79 7.50
C LYS A 177 -2.67 8.85 8.40
N GLU A 178 -3.44 9.49 9.26
CA GLU A 178 -4.31 9.02 10.33
C GLU A 178 -4.85 7.59 10.21
N ILE A 179 -5.11 6.99 11.38
CA ILE A 179 -6.05 5.89 11.64
C ILE A 179 -7.16 5.89 10.58
N ASN A 180 -6.98 5.08 9.51
CA ASN A 180 -7.93 4.76 8.43
C ASN A 180 -7.09 4.28 7.23
N SER A 181 -6.74 3.00 7.21
CA SER A 181 -6.15 2.38 6.01
C SER A 181 -7.20 2.38 4.91
N TYR A 182 -7.14 3.36 4.05
CA TYR A 182 -7.92 3.46 2.84
C TYR A 182 -6.95 3.47 1.65
N GLU A 183 -6.76 2.33 1.01
CA GLU A 183 -6.14 2.27 -0.31
C GLU A 183 -7.13 2.82 -1.33
N MET A 184 -6.71 3.71 -2.22
CA MET A 184 -7.58 4.16 -3.30
C MET A 184 -7.62 3.11 -4.40
N VAL A 185 -8.62 2.23 -4.35
CA VAL A 185 -8.89 1.24 -5.40
C VAL A 185 -9.97 1.74 -6.33
N LYS A 186 -9.92 1.31 -7.59
CA LYS A 186 -10.97 1.62 -8.57
C LYS A 186 -11.91 0.44 -8.66
N LEU A 187 -13.12 0.57 -8.14
CA LEU A 187 -14.17 -0.43 -8.34
C LEU A 187 -14.89 -0.13 -9.65
N LYS A 188 -15.02 -1.15 -10.49
CA LYS A 188 -15.95 -1.10 -11.60
C LYS A 188 -17.28 -1.71 -11.14
N LEU A 189 -18.32 -0.88 -11.09
CA LEU A 189 -19.65 -1.24 -10.60
C LEU A 189 -20.67 -1.04 -11.71
N PHE A 190 -21.71 -1.85 -11.71
CA PHE A 190 -22.80 -1.78 -12.68
C PHE A 190 -24.11 -1.44 -11.97
N PHE A 191 -24.73 -0.32 -12.34
CA PHE A 191 -26.01 0.15 -11.80
C PHE A 191 -27.08 0.22 -12.89
N ALA A 192 -28.34 0.48 -12.54
CA ALA A 192 -29.41 0.58 -13.54
C ALA A 192 -29.32 1.90 -14.34
N ASN A 193 -29.75 1.83 -15.60
CA ASN A 193 -30.12 3.01 -16.39
C ASN A 193 -31.46 3.60 -15.91
N GLU A 194 -31.86 4.75 -16.46
CA GLU A 194 -33.11 5.43 -16.11
C GLU A 194 -34.36 4.58 -16.33
N ALA A 195 -34.37 3.77 -17.40
CA ALA A 195 -35.50 2.89 -17.71
C ALA A 195 -35.58 1.66 -16.79
N GLY A 196 -34.52 1.33 -16.05
CA GLY A 196 -34.45 0.14 -15.18
C GLY A 196 -34.31 -1.19 -15.93
N ASP A 197 -33.97 -1.16 -17.21
CA ASP A 197 -33.90 -2.32 -18.12
C ASP A 197 -32.50 -2.57 -18.71
N GLY A 198 -31.51 -1.78 -18.28
CA GLY A 198 -30.12 -1.91 -18.69
C GLY A 198 -29.15 -1.54 -17.57
N LEU A 199 -27.89 -1.94 -17.75
CA LEU A 199 -26.78 -1.66 -16.84
C LEU A 199 -25.92 -0.52 -17.39
N VAL A 200 -25.50 0.38 -16.50
CA VAL A 200 -24.52 1.42 -16.77
C VAL A 200 -23.29 1.12 -15.93
N GLU A 201 -22.13 1.08 -16.58
CA GLU A 201 -20.83 0.91 -15.92
C GLU A 201 -20.39 2.22 -15.27
N ILE A 202 -19.94 2.15 -14.03
CA ILE A 202 -19.25 3.26 -13.35
C ILE A 202 -17.90 2.78 -12.81
N VAL A 203 -16.88 3.63 -12.91
CA VAL A 203 -15.59 3.41 -12.26
C VAL A 203 -15.50 4.34 -11.07
N LYS A 204 -15.60 3.76 -9.87
CA LYS A 204 -15.59 4.50 -8.62
C LYS A 204 -14.25 4.36 -7.91
N PRO A 205 -13.50 5.46 -7.73
CA PRO A 205 -12.38 5.45 -6.80
C PRO A 205 -12.93 5.36 -5.39
N VAL A 206 -12.52 4.35 -4.64
CA VAL A 206 -12.97 4.13 -3.27
C VAL A 206 -11.78 3.90 -2.36
N GLU A 207 -11.96 4.41 -1.17
CA GLU A 207 -11.12 4.20 -0.02
C GLU A 207 -11.35 2.76 0.51
N TYR A 208 -10.35 1.88 0.36
CA TYR A 208 -10.40 0.45 0.68
C TYR A 208 -9.61 0.11 1.93
N ASN A 209 -10.30 -0.49 2.89
CA ASN A 209 -9.71 -1.00 4.11
C ASN A 209 -9.40 -2.50 3.95
N SER A 210 -8.13 -2.90 4.06
CA SER A 210 -7.71 -4.30 3.91
C SER A 210 -8.31 -5.25 4.96
N ASN A 211 -8.94 -4.74 6.02
CA ASN A 211 -9.70 -5.54 6.98
C ASN A 211 -11.04 -6.08 6.42
N ILE A 212 -11.51 -5.56 5.28
CA ILE A 212 -12.67 -6.10 4.56
C ILE A 212 -12.22 -6.68 3.22
N SER A 213 -12.89 -7.73 2.74
CA SER A 213 -12.57 -8.30 1.42
C SER A 213 -13.09 -7.39 0.30
N MET A 214 -12.42 -7.41 -0.86
CA MET A 214 -12.80 -6.60 -2.02
C MET A 214 -14.21 -6.95 -2.53
N GLU A 215 -14.57 -8.22 -2.49
CA GLU A 215 -15.90 -8.70 -2.88
C GLU A 215 -16.97 -8.15 -1.94
N LYS A 216 -16.71 -8.16 -0.63
CA LYS A 216 -17.61 -7.57 0.34
C LYS A 216 -17.78 -6.07 0.09
N LEU A 217 -16.69 -5.36 -0.20
CA LEU A 217 -16.74 -3.94 -0.52
C LEU A 217 -17.59 -3.65 -1.77
N VAL A 218 -17.41 -4.42 -2.84
CA VAL A 218 -18.22 -4.30 -4.07
C VAL A 218 -19.71 -4.44 -3.74
N VAL A 219 -20.09 -5.47 -2.99
CA VAL A 219 -21.50 -5.71 -2.61
C VAL A 219 -22.03 -4.59 -1.72
N GLU A 220 -21.23 -4.08 -0.78
CA GLU A 220 -21.61 -2.93 0.07
C GLU A 220 -21.91 -1.68 -0.76
N TYR A 221 -21.11 -1.38 -1.78
CA TYR A 221 -21.38 -0.26 -2.67
C TYR A 221 -22.63 -0.47 -3.53
N LEU A 222 -22.91 -1.71 -3.98
CA LEU A 222 -24.14 -2.00 -4.72
C LEU A 222 -25.39 -1.83 -3.85
N VAL A 223 -25.33 -2.25 -2.58
CA VAL A 223 -26.42 -2.07 -1.61
C VAL A 223 -26.60 -0.60 -1.25
N LYS A 224 -25.50 0.14 -1.08
CA LYS A 224 -25.52 1.58 -0.82
C LYS A 224 -26.14 2.37 -1.98
N GLY A 225 -25.94 1.90 -3.22
CA GLY A 225 -26.39 2.56 -4.42
C GLY A 225 -25.38 3.60 -4.96
N PRO A 226 -25.65 4.14 -6.16
CA PRO A 226 -24.79 5.14 -6.76
C PRO A 226 -24.94 6.51 -6.06
N ASP A 227 -23.89 7.32 -6.13
CA ASP A 227 -23.82 8.69 -5.59
C ASP A 227 -23.49 9.74 -6.66
N ILE A 228 -23.73 9.38 -7.92
CA ILE A 228 -23.59 10.25 -9.10
C ILE A 228 -24.91 10.23 -9.89
N ASP A 229 -25.16 11.30 -10.64
CA ASP A 229 -26.35 11.43 -11.47
C ASP A 229 -26.29 10.51 -12.70
N GLY A 230 -27.46 10.19 -13.26
CA GLY A 230 -27.59 9.39 -14.49
C GLY A 230 -27.49 7.87 -14.31
N VAL A 231 -27.32 7.39 -13.08
CA VAL A 231 -27.33 5.97 -12.71
C VAL A 231 -28.22 5.72 -11.50
N TYR A 232 -28.89 4.58 -11.46
CA TYR A 232 -29.99 4.31 -10.53
C TYR A 232 -29.72 3.06 -9.68
N PRO A 233 -30.14 3.05 -8.40
CA PRO A 233 -29.92 1.93 -7.50
C PRO A 233 -30.72 0.69 -7.92
N VAL A 234 -30.17 -0.49 -7.62
CA VAL A 234 -30.76 -1.78 -8.01
C VAL A 234 -31.14 -2.67 -6.82
N ILE A 235 -30.47 -2.48 -5.67
CA ILE A 235 -30.70 -3.26 -4.44
C ILE A 235 -31.36 -2.36 -3.40
N ASN A 236 -32.36 -2.90 -2.70
CA ASN A 236 -32.97 -2.23 -1.56
C ASN A 236 -31.89 -1.87 -0.50
N PRO A 237 -31.74 -0.59 -0.10
CA PRO A 237 -30.72 -0.16 0.87
C PRO A 237 -30.94 -0.71 2.28
N GLY A 238 -32.12 -1.26 2.58
CA GLY A 238 -32.39 -2.03 3.80
C GLY A 238 -31.82 -3.44 3.78
N THR A 239 -31.28 -3.91 2.66
CA THR A 239 -30.67 -5.24 2.51
C THR A 239 -29.40 -5.34 3.34
N LYS A 240 -29.28 -6.42 4.12
CA LYS A 240 -28.06 -6.74 4.88
C LYS A 240 -27.27 -7.82 4.17
N ILE A 241 -25.94 -7.64 4.15
CA ILE A 241 -24.99 -8.64 3.67
C ILE A 241 -24.65 -9.55 4.84
N LEU A 242 -25.09 -10.81 4.78
CA LEU A 242 -24.84 -11.81 5.82
C LEU A 242 -23.44 -12.41 5.67
N SER A 243 -23.03 -12.71 4.44
CA SER A 243 -21.68 -13.21 4.15
C SER A 243 -21.31 -13.00 2.68
N VAL A 244 -20.01 -12.82 2.41
CA VAL A 244 -19.42 -12.87 1.08
C VAL A 244 -18.18 -13.74 1.16
N THR A 245 -18.05 -14.76 0.32
CA THR A 245 -16.91 -15.68 0.34
C THR A 245 -16.60 -16.17 -1.06
N VAL A 246 -15.31 -16.27 -1.40
CA VAL A 246 -14.86 -16.82 -2.68
C VAL A 246 -14.29 -18.21 -2.47
N LYS A 247 -14.71 -19.16 -3.31
CA LYS A 247 -14.14 -20.50 -3.37
C LYS A 247 -14.14 -21.00 -4.81
N ASP A 248 -12.98 -21.46 -5.28
CA ASP A 248 -12.78 -22.02 -6.62
C ASP A 248 -13.26 -21.09 -7.76
N GLY A 249 -13.03 -19.78 -7.63
CA GLY A 249 -13.46 -18.77 -8.59
C GLY A 249 -14.96 -18.43 -8.54
N ILE A 250 -15.70 -18.95 -7.57
CA ILE A 250 -17.13 -18.65 -7.36
C ILE A 250 -17.28 -17.75 -6.13
N CYS A 251 -17.88 -16.59 -6.31
CA CYS A 251 -18.25 -15.70 -5.21
C CYS A 251 -19.68 -16.03 -4.72
N TYR A 252 -19.78 -16.43 -3.45
CA TYR A 252 -21.03 -16.73 -2.78
C TYR A 252 -21.45 -15.53 -1.95
N VAL A 253 -22.57 -14.91 -2.32
CA VAL A 253 -23.12 -13.72 -1.67
C VAL A 253 -24.43 -14.10 -0.99
N ASN A 254 -24.51 -13.89 0.33
CA ASN A 254 -25.70 -14.20 1.11
C ASN A 254 -26.29 -12.91 1.68
N PHE A 255 -27.55 -12.63 1.37
CA PHE A 255 -28.30 -11.48 1.84
C PHE A 255 -29.38 -11.88 2.85
N ASP A 256 -29.90 -10.91 3.59
CA ASP A 256 -31.15 -11.08 4.34
C ASP A 256 -32.39 -10.99 3.43
N GLU A 257 -33.57 -11.21 4.01
CA GLU A 257 -34.85 -11.22 3.30
C GLU A 257 -35.21 -9.89 2.62
N ASN A 258 -34.62 -8.77 3.05
CA ASN A 258 -34.88 -7.46 2.46
C ASN A 258 -34.43 -7.38 0.99
N PHE A 259 -33.51 -8.25 0.56
CA PHE A 259 -33.13 -8.40 -0.84
C PHE A 259 -34.32 -8.73 -1.76
N MET A 260 -35.32 -9.46 -1.23
CA MET A 260 -36.52 -9.84 -1.96
C MET A 260 -37.53 -8.70 -2.09
N THR A 261 -37.38 -7.63 -1.29
CA THR A 261 -38.30 -6.49 -1.28
C THR A 261 -37.95 -5.50 -2.39
N GLN A 262 -38.89 -5.26 -3.30
CA GLN A 262 -38.71 -4.33 -4.40
C GLN A 262 -39.03 -2.89 -3.99
N LEU A 263 -38.04 -2.00 -4.12
CA LEU A 263 -38.22 -0.56 -3.94
C LEU A 263 -38.06 0.23 -5.24
N TYR A 264 -37.34 -0.33 -6.22
CA TYR A 264 -37.01 0.33 -7.48
C TYR A 264 -37.71 -0.36 -8.65
N ASN A 265 -38.08 0.44 -9.66
CA ASN A 265 -38.63 -0.06 -10.92
C ASN A 265 -37.49 -0.53 -11.84
N VAL A 266 -36.82 -1.60 -11.42
CA VAL A 266 -35.70 -2.22 -12.14
C VAL A 266 -36.09 -3.66 -12.44
N THR A 267 -35.70 -4.18 -13.61
CA THR A 267 -35.98 -5.56 -14.03
C THR A 267 -35.14 -6.58 -13.24
N ALA A 268 -35.60 -7.84 -13.16
CA ALA A 268 -34.98 -8.84 -12.30
C ALA A 268 -33.56 -9.21 -12.74
N ASP A 269 -33.33 -9.27 -14.05
CA ASP A 269 -32.04 -9.49 -14.69
C ASP A 269 -31.05 -8.36 -14.41
N VAL A 270 -31.49 -7.09 -14.46
CA VAL A 270 -30.64 -5.95 -14.10
C VAL A 270 -30.15 -6.04 -12.65
N VAL A 271 -30.98 -6.48 -11.70
CA VAL A 271 -30.53 -6.68 -10.30
C VAL A 271 -29.48 -7.79 -10.21
N ILE A 272 -29.75 -8.95 -10.81
CA ILE A 272 -28.85 -10.12 -10.76
C ILE A 272 -27.52 -9.81 -11.44
N TYR A 273 -27.56 -9.22 -12.64
CA TYR A 273 -26.35 -8.94 -13.42
C TYR A 273 -25.62 -7.68 -12.97
N SER A 274 -26.26 -6.76 -12.23
CA SER A 274 -25.52 -5.72 -11.50
C SER A 274 -24.55 -6.36 -10.50
N ILE A 275 -25.01 -7.33 -9.72
CA ILE A 275 -24.18 -8.04 -8.73
C ILE A 275 -23.14 -8.91 -9.45
N ALA A 276 -23.57 -9.72 -10.41
CA ALA A 276 -22.68 -10.62 -11.12
C ALA A 276 -21.59 -9.83 -11.84
N ASN A 277 -21.94 -8.89 -12.74
CA ASN A 277 -20.96 -8.16 -13.53
C ASN A 277 -19.98 -7.39 -12.65
N SER A 278 -20.42 -6.75 -11.56
CA SER A 278 -19.52 -6.00 -10.68
C SER A 278 -18.52 -6.93 -9.96
N LEU A 279 -18.95 -8.10 -9.52
CA LEU A 279 -18.07 -9.05 -8.82
C LEU A 279 -17.11 -9.76 -9.77
N VAL A 280 -17.52 -10.09 -11.00
CA VAL A 280 -16.64 -10.76 -11.98
C VAL A 280 -15.58 -9.79 -12.56
N GLU A 281 -15.57 -8.51 -12.19
CA GLU A 281 -14.44 -7.62 -12.50
C GLU A 281 -13.25 -7.86 -11.56
N LEU A 282 -13.46 -8.57 -10.46
CA LEU A 282 -12.39 -8.96 -9.54
C LEU A 282 -11.62 -10.17 -10.11
N PRO A 283 -10.27 -10.16 -10.08
CA PRO A 283 -9.45 -11.13 -10.80
C PRO A 283 -9.60 -12.57 -10.29
N ASN A 284 -10.06 -12.75 -9.05
CA ASN A 284 -10.28 -14.03 -8.39
C ASN A 284 -11.73 -14.55 -8.51
N VAL A 285 -12.62 -13.85 -9.24
CA VAL A 285 -14.03 -14.21 -9.38
C VAL A 285 -14.38 -14.45 -10.85
N ASN A 286 -14.94 -15.61 -11.14
CA ASN A 286 -15.43 -16.02 -12.45
C ASN A 286 -16.96 -16.13 -12.51
N LYS A 287 -17.59 -16.55 -11.40
CA LYS A 287 -19.04 -16.72 -11.28
C LYS A 287 -19.56 -16.23 -9.93
N VAL A 288 -20.85 -15.96 -9.84
CA VAL A 288 -21.52 -15.54 -8.61
C VAL A 288 -22.71 -16.44 -8.31
N GLN A 289 -22.87 -16.84 -7.05
CA GLN A 289 -24.11 -17.44 -6.53
C GLN A 289 -24.70 -16.54 -5.45
N ILE A 290 -26.01 -16.31 -5.51
CA ILE A 290 -26.72 -15.47 -4.56
C ILE A 290 -27.57 -16.37 -3.65
N ALA A 291 -27.60 -16.07 -2.36
CA ALA A 291 -28.46 -16.73 -1.39
C ALA A 291 -29.23 -15.68 -0.58
N VAL A 292 -30.39 -16.08 -0.04
CA VAL A 292 -31.17 -15.28 0.90
C VAL A 292 -31.38 -16.10 2.17
N ASN A 293 -30.93 -15.59 3.32
CA ASN A 293 -30.93 -16.29 4.60
C ASN A 293 -30.33 -17.71 4.50
N GLY A 294 -29.24 -17.84 3.72
CA GLY A 294 -28.54 -19.10 3.50
C GLY A 294 -29.23 -20.08 2.53
N LYS A 295 -30.34 -19.68 1.88
CA LYS A 295 -31.09 -20.50 0.93
C LYS A 295 -30.86 -20.04 -0.51
N THR A 296 -30.67 -20.99 -1.41
CA THR A 296 -30.50 -20.75 -2.86
C THR A 296 -31.66 -21.34 -3.68
N ASP A 297 -32.50 -22.18 -3.10
CA ASP A 297 -33.71 -22.77 -3.70
C ASP A 297 -34.87 -21.77 -3.76
N ILE A 298 -34.56 -20.54 -4.18
CA ILE A 298 -35.48 -19.41 -4.27
C ILE A 298 -35.49 -18.92 -5.71
N VAL A 299 -36.69 -18.62 -6.22
CA VAL A 299 -36.85 -17.93 -7.50
C VAL A 299 -37.03 -16.44 -7.23
N TYR A 300 -36.02 -15.65 -7.57
CA TYR A 300 -36.07 -14.20 -7.51
C TYR A 300 -37.00 -13.66 -8.61
N ARG A 301 -38.05 -12.94 -8.17
CA ARG A 301 -39.06 -12.31 -9.03
C ARG A 301 -39.60 -13.23 -10.12
N GLU A 302 -39.88 -14.48 -9.74
CA GLU A 302 -40.47 -15.52 -10.61
C GLU A 302 -39.65 -15.90 -11.85
N THR A 303 -38.45 -15.34 -12.01
CA THR A 303 -37.67 -15.43 -13.26
C THR A 303 -36.28 -16.02 -13.03
N PHE A 304 -35.60 -15.67 -11.93
CA PHE A 304 -34.20 -16.02 -11.70
C PHE A 304 -34.03 -17.01 -10.55
N ASN A 305 -33.55 -18.22 -10.85
CA ASN A 305 -33.29 -19.22 -9.81
C ASN A 305 -31.95 -18.94 -9.11
N LEU A 306 -31.97 -18.67 -7.82
CA LEU A 306 -30.77 -18.30 -7.05
C LEU A 306 -29.77 -19.46 -6.86
N SER A 307 -30.17 -20.70 -7.15
CA SER A 307 -29.26 -21.85 -7.17
C SER A 307 -28.33 -21.86 -8.38
N ASN A 308 -28.64 -21.08 -9.43
CA ASN A 308 -27.79 -20.93 -10.59
C ASN A 308 -26.50 -20.17 -10.26
N LEU A 309 -25.44 -20.46 -11.03
CA LEU A 309 -24.22 -19.67 -11.05
C LEU A 309 -24.33 -18.65 -12.18
N TYR A 310 -24.21 -17.37 -11.84
CA TYR A 310 -24.30 -16.26 -12.77
C TYR A 310 -22.90 -15.85 -13.22
N GLU A 311 -22.71 -15.81 -14.54
CA GLU A 311 -21.52 -15.30 -15.20
C GLU A 311 -21.79 -13.88 -15.72
N ARG A 312 -20.72 -13.22 -16.17
CA ARG A 312 -20.82 -11.90 -16.76
C ARG A 312 -21.79 -11.90 -17.96
N ASN A 313 -22.71 -10.95 -17.97
CA ASN A 313 -23.62 -10.71 -19.10
C ASN A 313 -23.47 -9.27 -19.60
N LEU A 314 -22.86 -9.10 -20.77
CA LEU A 314 -22.63 -7.79 -21.36
C LEU A 314 -23.80 -7.28 -22.21
N ASP A 315 -24.80 -8.11 -22.52
CA ASP A 315 -25.93 -7.73 -23.38
C ASP A 315 -26.82 -6.64 -22.74
N LEU A 316 -26.82 -6.60 -21.41
CA LEU A 316 -27.53 -5.58 -20.63
C LEU A 316 -26.74 -4.27 -20.50
N VAL A 317 -25.44 -4.27 -20.76
CA VAL A 317 -24.59 -3.09 -20.56
C VAL A 317 -24.84 -2.09 -21.69
N LYS A 318 -25.35 -0.91 -21.33
CA LYS A 318 -25.53 0.22 -22.24
C LYS A 318 -24.29 1.12 -22.11
N THR A 319 -23.57 1.31 -23.20
CA THR A 319 -22.43 2.24 -23.23
C THR A 319 -22.98 3.65 -23.06
N GLY A 320 -22.59 4.35 -21.99
CA GLY A 320 -23.04 5.72 -21.75
C GLY A 320 -22.59 6.65 -22.87
N GLU A 321 -23.54 7.31 -23.52
CA GLU A 321 -23.27 8.59 -24.16
C GLU A 321 -22.90 9.59 -23.05
N ASN A 322 -21.61 9.92 -22.95
CA ASN A 322 -21.02 11.07 -22.26
C ASN A 322 -21.51 11.36 -20.83
N VAL A 323 -20.72 10.94 -19.84
CA VAL A 323 -20.64 11.63 -18.55
C VAL A 323 -19.16 11.97 -18.33
N GLU A 324 -18.80 13.22 -18.69
CA GLU A 324 -17.54 13.89 -18.30
C GLU A 324 -17.60 14.33 -16.83
#